data_AF-A0A5J4QFU1-F1
#
_entry.id   AF-A0A5J4QFU1-F1
#
_cell.length_a   1.000
_cell.length_b   1.000
_cell.length_c   1.000
_cell.angle_alpha   90.00
_cell.angle_beta   90.00
_cell.angle_gamma   90.00
#
_symmetry.space_group_name_H-M   'P 1'
#
loop_
_entity.id
_entity.type
_entity.pdbx_description
1 polymer ?
#
loop_
_entity_poly.entity_id
_entity_poly.type
_entity_poly.pdbx_seq_one_letter_code
_entity_poly.pdbx_strand_id
1 'polypeptide(L)' 'MAKFEEWKEKGVLIFFLSACSPELNLIEILWRRIKYQWIPFDAYGCFENLKERLGYVLANFGGKYDIIF' A
#
# COMPACT_ATOMS: atom_id res chain seq x y z
N MET A 1 4.73 -3.06 -27.23
CA MET A 1 5.29 -4.41 -27.06
C MET A 1 6.75 -4.38 -26.60
N ALA A 2 7.62 -3.52 -27.13
CA ALA A 2 9.05 -3.47 -26.74
C ALA A 2 9.33 -3.42 -25.22
N LYS A 3 8.57 -2.63 -24.44
CA LYS A 3 8.73 -2.57 -22.97
C LYS A 3 8.31 -3.84 -22.23
N PHE A 4 7.34 -4.59 -22.75
CA PHE A 4 6.88 -5.83 -22.11
C PHE A 4 7.97 -6.90 -22.19
N GLU A 5 8.62 -7.02 -23.34
CA GLU A 5 9.74 -7.95 -23.52
C GLU A 5 10.96 -7.52 -22.67
N GLU A 6 11.30 -6.23 -22.65
CA GLU A 6 12.39 -5.71 -21.79
C GLU A 6 12.13 -6.00 -20.30
N TRP A 7 10.90 -5.83 -19.82
CA TRP A 7 10.54 -6.11 -18.43
C TRP A 7 10.57 -7.61 -18.14
N LYS A 8 10.09 -8.43 -19.08
CA LYS A 8 10.15 -9.88 -18.96
C LYS A 8 11.58 -10.39 -18.91
N GLU A 9 12.49 -9.84 -19.72
CA GLU A 9 13.94 -10.14 -19.65
C GLU A 9 14.55 -9.75 -18.29
N LYS A 10 14.02 -8.69 -17.65
CA LYS A 10 14.40 -8.28 -16.29
C LYS A 10 13.66 -9.05 -15.18
N GLY A 11 12.87 -10.06 -15.53
CA GLY A 11 12.08 -10.85 -14.56
C GLY A 11 10.89 -10.10 -13.96
N VAL A 12 10.48 -8.97 -14.55
CA VAL A 12 9.33 -8.18 -14.13
C VAL A 12 8.10 -8.64 -14.90
N LEU A 13 7.11 -9.18 -14.16
CA LEU A 13 5.82 -9.60 -14.70
C LEU A 13 4.77 -8.51 -14.42
N ILE A 14 3.94 -8.23 -15.41
CA ILE A 14 2.80 -7.33 -15.25
C ILE A 14 1.57 -8.16 -14.86
N PHE A 15 0.97 -7.80 -13.74
CA PHE A 15 -0.34 -8.31 -13.35
C PHE A 15 -1.43 -7.42 -13.98
N PHE A 16 -2.33 -8.03 -14.74
CA PHE A 16 -3.48 -7.29 -15.28
C PHE A 16 -4.53 -7.09 -14.19
N LEU A 17 -4.97 -5.85 -14.03
CA LEU A 17 -6.05 -5.46 -13.12
C LEU A 17 -7.18 -4.85 -13.94
N SER A 18 -8.41 -5.32 -13.71
CA SER A 18 -9.59 -4.75 -14.34
C SER A 18 -9.80 -3.30 -13.90
N ALA A 19 -10.31 -2.47 -14.83
CA ALA A 19 -10.65 -1.09 -14.53
C ALA A 19 -11.71 -1.02 -13.42
N CYS A 20 -11.59 0.00 -12.56
CA CYS A 20 -12.53 0.26 -11.46
C CYS A 20 -12.69 -0.89 -10.45
N SER A 21 -11.69 -1.76 -10.28
CA SER A 21 -11.67 -2.84 -9.29
C SER A 21 -10.71 -2.55 -8.12
N PRO A 22 -10.96 -1.52 -7.28
CA PRO A 22 -10.10 -1.21 -6.14
C PRO A 22 -10.02 -2.35 -5.10
N GLU A 23 -11.04 -3.21 -5.04
CA GLU A 23 -11.06 -4.42 -4.21
C GLU A 23 -10.07 -5.48 -4.64
N LEU A 24 -9.61 -5.44 -5.89
CA LEU A 24 -8.58 -6.34 -6.41
C LEU A 24 -7.17 -5.72 -6.32
N ASN A 25 -7.08 -4.43 -5.94
CA ASN A 25 -5.81 -3.73 -5.82
C ASN A 25 -5.32 -3.73 -4.36
N LEU A 26 -4.31 -4.56 -4.07
CA LEU A 26 -3.79 -4.73 -2.70
C LEU A 26 -3.35 -3.42 -2.04
N ILE A 27 -2.82 -2.46 -2.82
CA ILE A 27 -2.37 -1.18 -2.27
C ILE A 27 -3.55 -0.31 -1.79
N GLU A 28 -4.72 -0.42 -2.43
CA GLU A 28 -5.94 0.29 -2.01
C GLU A 28 -6.47 -0.26 -0.69
N ILE A 29 -6.44 -1.59 -0.53
CA ILE A 29 -6.81 -2.27 0.73
C ILE A 29 -5.86 -1.84 1.85
N LEU A 30 -4.55 -1.84 1.58
CA LEU A 30 -3.53 -1.40 2.54
C LEU A 30 -3.77 0.04 3.00
N TRP A 31 -3.95 0.98 2.07
CA TRP A 31 -4.19 2.38 2.43
C TRP A 31 -5.50 2.61 3.17
N ARG A 32 -6.54 1.82 2.89
CA ARG A 32 -7.79 1.87 3.65
C ARG A 32 -7.56 1.48 5.11
N ARG A 33 -6.78 0.44 5.37
CA ARG A 33 -6.43 0.00 6.74
C ARG A 33 -5.56 1.03 7.45
N ILE A 34 -4.53 1.54 6.79
CA ILE A 34 -3.64 2.60 7.31
C ILE A 34 -4.47 3.81 7.76
N LYS A 35 -5.30 4.36 6.87
CA LYS A 35 -6.03 5.61 7.13
C LYS A 35 -7.13 5.47 8.18
N TYR A 36 -7.89 4.39 8.14
CA TYR A 36 -9.13 4.31 8.93
C TYR A 36 -9.01 3.45 10.18
N GLN A 37 -7.93 2.67 10.33
CA GLN A 37 -7.81 1.72 11.44
C GLN A 37 -6.48 1.84 12.20
N TRP A 38 -5.37 2.15 11.53
CA TRP A 38 -4.05 2.05 12.15
C TRP A 38 -3.43 3.39 12.53
N ILE A 39 -3.71 4.45 11.77
CA ILE A 39 -3.32 5.81 12.13
C ILE A 39 -4.43 6.41 13.01
N PRO A 40 -4.14 6.79 14.27
CA PRO A 40 -5.10 7.46 15.13
C PRO A 40 -5.37 8.89 14.65
N PHE A 41 -6.54 9.43 14.99
CA PHE A 41 -7.01 10.70 14.44
C PHE A 41 -6.15 11.91 14.85
N ASP A 42 -5.52 11.86 16.03
CA ASP A 42 -4.61 12.89 16.54
C ASP A 42 -3.32 13.04 15.69
N ALA A 43 -2.90 11.97 15.01
CA ALA A 43 -1.74 12.01 14.12
C ALA A 43 -1.96 12.98 12.93
N TYR A 44 -3.20 13.30 12.58
CA TYR A 44 -3.53 14.26 11.52
C TYR A 44 -3.40 15.73 11.96
N GLY A 45 -3.06 16.00 13.21
CA GLY A 45 -2.93 17.36 13.75
C GLY A 45 -1.81 18.19 13.10
N CYS A 46 -0.73 17.56 12.61
CA CYS A 46 0.29 18.20 11.80
C CYS A 46 0.98 17.19 10.86
N PHE A 47 1.71 17.72 9.88
CA PHE A 47 2.37 16.89 8.88
C PHE A 47 3.47 16.01 9.48
N GLU A 48 4.24 16.54 10.43
CA GLU A 48 5.32 15.84 11.11
C GLU A 48 4.78 14.63 11.88
N ASN A 49 3.72 14.80 12.67
CA ASN A 49 3.08 13.72 13.41
C ASN A 49 2.50 12.66 12.45
N LEU A 50 1.86 13.08 11.37
CA LEU A 50 1.31 12.15 10.37
C LEU A 50 2.44 11.34 9.72
N LYS A 51 3.54 11.99 9.37
CA LYS A 51 4.71 11.37 8.74
C LYS A 51 5.38 10.37 9.68
N GLU A 52 5.58 10.74 10.95
CA GLU A 52 6.14 9.85 11.96
C GLU A 52 5.24 8.63 12.17
N ARG A 53 3.94 8.86 12.35
CA ARG A 53 2.98 7.78 12.60
C ARG A 53 2.83 6.84 11.41
N LEU A 54 2.78 7.39 10.20
CA LEU A 54 2.77 6.60 8.96
C LEU A 54 4.05 5.77 8.83
N GLY A 55 5.22 6.37 9.09
CA GLY A 55 6.50 5.66 9.07
C GLY A 55 6.53 4.48 10.06
N TYR A 56 6.02 4.69 11.27
CA TYR A 56 5.88 3.63 12.26
C TYR A 56 4.96 2.50 11.78
N VAL A 57 3.79 2.81 11.23
CA VAL A 57 2.86 1.80 10.70
C VAL A 57 3.51 0.98 9.58
N LEU A 58 4.16 1.63 8.62
CA LEU A 58 4.82 0.97 7.49
C LEU A 58 5.99 0.10 7.94
N ALA A 59 6.79 0.55 8.90
CA ALA A 59 7.92 -0.22 9.44
C ALA A 59 7.48 -1.46 10.23
N ASN A 60 6.22 -1.52 10.67
CA ASN A 60 5.66 -2.62 11.46
C ASN A 60 4.57 -3.42 10.70
N PHE A 61 4.40 -3.17 9.40
CA PHE A 61 3.50 -3.93 8.53
C PHE A 61 4.06 -5.33 8.22
N GLY A 62 3.20 -6.35 8.23
CA GLY A 62 3.58 -7.76 8.18
C GLY A 62 3.94 -8.37 9.55
N GLY A 63 3.75 -7.60 10.63
CA GLY A 63 3.97 -8.05 12.01
C GLY A 63 2.89 -7.53 12.94
N LYS A 64 3.05 -6.31 13.45
CA LYS A 64 2.06 -5.67 14.33
C LYS A 64 0.79 -5.28 13.57
N TYR A 65 0.97 -4.84 12.33
CA TYR A 65 -0.13 -4.53 11.42
C TYR A 65 -0.15 -5.58 10.32
N ASP A 66 -1.28 -6.25 10.15
CA ASP A 66 -1.41 -7.29 9.14
C ASP A 66 -2.78 -7.26 8.47
N ILE A 67 -2.84 -7.79 7.26
CA ILE A 67 -4.05 -7.93 6.46
C ILE A 67 -4.09 -9.37 5.99
N ILE A 68 -5.10 -10.09 6.47
CA ILE A 68 -5.43 -11.41 5.92
C ILE A 68 -6.24 -11.14 4.63
N PHE A 69 -5.62 -11.46 3.49
CA PHE A 69 -6.22 -11.33 2.16
C PHE A 69 -7.06 -12.55 1.80
#